data_AF-A0A7J9XCV8-F1
#
_entry.id   AF-A0A7J9XCV8-F1
#
_cell.length_a   1.000
_cell.length_b   1.000
_cell.length_c   1.000
_cell.angle_alpha   90.00
_cell.angle_beta   90.00
_cell.angle_gamma   90.00
#
_symmetry.space_group_name_H-M   'P 1'
#
loop_
_entity.id
_entity.type
_entity.pdbx_description
1 polymer ?
#
loop_
_entity_poly.entity_id
_entity_poly.type
_entity_poly.pdbx_seq_one_letter_code
_entity_poly.pdbx_strand_id
1 'polypeptide(L)'
;MTSDTVTPCPDCGLAHGQREGHPPPALVHRARDYIAASEWTFAKTMPDNPHWYVVRQRAWGTSRELGEGHEALFELIRWFYYLRWWRGRGFRSIDLDEFSYWIMEDGTVINRKPADAAGWDDESRLC
;
A
#
# COMPACT_ATOMS: atom_id res chain seq x y z
N MET A 1 14.47 -1.32 18.33
CA MET A 1 13.03 -1.61 18.44
C MET A 1 12.30 -0.28 18.30
N THR A 2 11.75 0.03 17.14
CA THR A 2 10.87 1.21 16.98
C THR A 2 9.46 0.73 17.34
N SER A 3 8.90 1.26 18.42
CA SER A 3 7.55 0.93 18.84
C SER A 3 6.58 1.62 17.90
N ASP A 4 5.79 0.86 17.14
CA ASP A 4 4.65 1.39 16.39
C ASP A 4 3.59 1.81 17.42
N THR A 5 3.65 3.04 17.92
CA THR A 5 2.58 3.60 18.75
C THR A 5 1.38 3.87 17.86
N VAL A 6 0.46 2.91 17.85
CA VAL A 6 -0.84 3.04 17.21
C VAL A 6 -1.79 3.61 18.26
N THR A 7 -2.12 4.89 18.15
CA THR A 7 -3.07 5.54 19.05
C THR A 7 -4.45 5.58 18.36
N PRO A 8 -5.51 5.06 19.00
CA PRO A 8 -6.86 5.24 18.50
C PRO A 8 -7.26 6.71 18.55
N CYS A 9 -7.82 7.20 17.44
CA CYS A 9 -8.40 8.51 17.31
C CYS A 9 -9.55 8.68 18.31
N PRO A 10 -9.58 9.76 19.09
CA PRO A 10 -10.71 10.02 19.98
C PRO A 10 -12.01 10.32 19.22
N ASP A 11 -11.94 10.79 17.96
CA ASP A 11 -13.11 11.24 17.21
C ASP A 11 -13.78 10.11 16.42
N CYS A 12 -12.99 9.27 15.73
CA CYS A 12 -13.52 8.15 14.95
C CYS A 12 -13.29 6.76 15.58
N GLY A 13 -12.56 6.67 16.71
CA GLY A 13 -12.24 5.42 17.39
C GLY A 13 -11.24 4.51 16.65
N LEU A 14 -10.74 4.94 15.49
CA LEU A 14 -9.83 4.15 14.65
C LEU A 14 -8.37 4.41 15.00
N ALA A 15 -7.57 3.35 14.97
CA ALA A 15 -6.13 3.41 15.19
C ALA A 15 -5.44 4.17 14.03
N HIS A 16 -4.90 5.37 14.29
CA HIS A 16 -4.01 6.03 13.33
C HIS A 16 -2.58 5.60 13.64
N GLY A 17 -1.92 5.04 12.63
CA GLY A 17 -0.53 4.64 12.70
C GLY A 17 0.16 5.15 11.46
N GLN A 18 1.14 6.02 11.63
CA GLN A 18 2.12 6.34 10.62
C GLN A 18 3.47 5.88 11.15
N ARG A 19 4.27 5.25 10.29
CA ARG A 19 5.67 5.04 10.61
C ARG A 19 6.48 6.18 9.99
N GLU A 20 6.90 7.11 10.85
CA GLU A 20 7.65 8.30 10.45
C GLU A 20 9.02 7.94 9.84
N GLY A 21 9.41 8.68 8.80
CA GLY A 21 10.70 8.56 8.15
C GLY A 21 10.64 8.93 6.67
N HIS A 22 11.72 9.48 6.14
CA HIS A 22 11.84 9.70 4.69
C HIS A 22 12.34 8.40 4.04
N PRO A 23 11.60 7.81 3.09
CA PRO A 23 12.07 6.60 2.41
C PRO A 23 13.35 6.88 1.61
N PRO A 24 14.31 5.95 1.56
CA PRO A 24 15.52 6.13 0.76
C PRO A 24 15.17 6.37 -0.72
N PRO A 25 15.78 7.36 -1.41
CA PRO A 25 15.45 7.66 -2.81
C PRO A 25 15.60 6.44 -3.74
N ALA A 26 16.63 5.62 -3.52
CA ALA A 26 16.84 4.39 -4.30
C ALA A 26 15.68 3.38 -4.16
N LEU A 27 15.08 3.28 -2.97
CA LEU A 27 13.93 2.42 -2.72
C LEU A 27 12.71 2.93 -3.48
N VAL A 28 12.47 4.25 -3.42
CA VAL A 28 11.37 4.91 -4.15
C VAL A 28 11.53 4.75 -5.67
N HIS A 29 12.74 4.94 -6.20
CA HIS A 29 13.00 4.75 -7.64
C HIS A 29 12.74 3.32 -8.08
N ARG A 30 13.24 2.32 -7.33
CA ARG A 30 12.99 0.91 -7.66
C ARG A 30 11.51 0.54 -7.62
N ALA A 31 10.77 1.09 -6.65
CA ALA A 31 9.32 0.93 -6.59
C ALA A 31 8.62 1.54 -7.80
N ARG A 32 9.01 2.74 -8.24
CA ARG A 32 8.46 3.39 -9.45
C ARG A 32 8.75 2.58 -10.71
N ASP A 33 9.98 2.11 -10.89
CA ASP A 33 10.36 1.28 -12.04
C ASP A 33 9.50 0.01 -12.09
N TYR A 34 9.29 -0.63 -10.93
CA TYR A 34 8.40 -1.78 -10.80
C TYR A 34 6.95 -1.45 -11.16
N ILE A 35 6.41 -0.37 -10.63
CA ILE A 35 5.02 0.06 -10.87
C ILE A 35 4.78 0.28 -12.37
N ALA A 36 5.72 0.93 -13.05
CA ALA A 36 5.65 1.22 -14.47
C ALA A 36 5.76 -0.03 -15.35
N ALA A 37 6.59 -0.99 -14.95
CA ALA A 37 6.81 -2.23 -15.70
C ALA A 37 5.80 -3.35 -15.40
N SER A 38 5.01 -3.22 -14.34
CA SER A 38 4.10 -4.27 -13.88
C SER A 38 2.83 -4.38 -14.72
N GLU A 39 2.42 -5.60 -15.02
CA GLU A 39 1.07 -5.90 -15.51
C GLU A 39 0.10 -6.02 -14.34
N TRP A 40 -0.77 -5.02 -14.21
CA TRP A 40 -1.74 -4.96 -13.13
C TRP A 40 -3.04 -5.69 -13.52
N THR A 41 -3.58 -6.49 -12.60
CA THR A 41 -4.86 -7.18 -12.78
C THR A 41 -5.98 -6.41 -12.10
N PHE A 42 -7.07 -6.11 -12.81
CA PHE A 42 -8.24 -5.44 -12.22
C PHE A 42 -9.14 -6.43 -11.47
N ALA A 43 -9.45 -6.15 -10.20
CA ALA A 43 -10.27 -6.98 -9.32
C ALA A 43 -11.78 -6.79 -9.59
N LYS A 44 -12.29 -7.40 -10.66
CA LYS A 44 -13.71 -7.30 -11.08
C LYS A 44 -14.72 -7.81 -10.03
N THR A 45 -14.28 -8.63 -9.09
CA THR A 45 -15.13 -9.25 -8.06
C THR A 45 -15.31 -8.38 -6.82
N MET A 46 -14.71 -7.18 -6.78
CA MET A 46 -14.76 -6.25 -5.64
C MET A 46 -15.47 -4.95 -6.02
N PRO A 47 -16.80 -4.96 -6.21
CA PRO A 47 -17.55 -3.79 -6.70
C PRO A 47 -17.53 -2.61 -5.71
N ASP A 48 -17.49 -2.88 -4.41
CA ASP A 48 -17.55 -1.84 -3.36
C ASP A 48 -16.20 -1.11 -3.14
N ASN A 49 -15.11 -1.68 -3.63
CA ASN A 49 -13.79 -1.07 -3.56
C ASN A 49 -12.98 -1.48 -4.79
N PRO A 50 -13.29 -0.94 -5.98
CA PRO A 50 -12.61 -1.31 -7.22
C PRO A 50 -11.13 -0.98 -7.14
N HIS A 51 -10.29 -1.97 -7.39
CA HIS A 51 -8.84 -1.82 -7.33
C HIS A 51 -8.13 -2.74 -8.31
N TRP A 52 -6.85 -2.49 -8.50
CA TRP A 52 -5.94 -3.30 -9.28
C TRP A 52 -4.94 -3.98 -8.33
N TYR A 53 -4.35 -5.09 -8.76
CA TYR A 53 -3.38 -5.81 -7.96
C TYR A 53 -2.28 -6.47 -8.80
N VAL A 54 -1.17 -6.74 -8.14
CA VAL A 54 -0.05 -7.57 -8.61
C VAL A 54 0.20 -8.70 -7.60
N VAL A 55 0.78 -9.80 -8.08
CA VAL A 55 1.09 -10.97 -7.24
C VAL A 55 2.58 -11.23 -7.28
N ARG A 56 3.19 -11.34 -6.10
CA ARG A 56 4.64 -11.55 -5.90
C ARG A 56 5.22 -12.66 -6.76
N GLN A 57 4.58 -13.83 -6.79
CA GLN A 57 5.06 -14.98 -7.57
C GLN A 57 5.11 -14.69 -9.08
N ARG A 58 4.18 -13.88 -9.60
CA ARG A 58 4.20 -13.50 -11.03
C ARG A 58 5.40 -12.62 -11.33
N ALA A 59 5.67 -11.63 -10.48
CA ALA A 59 6.83 -10.75 -10.64
C ALA A 59 8.15 -11.55 -10.70
N TRP A 60 8.36 -12.45 -9.74
CA TRP A 60 9.54 -13.33 -9.70
C TRP A 60 9.58 -14.35 -10.86
N GLY A 61 8.42 -14.78 -11.35
CA GLY A 61 8.32 -15.67 -12.51
C GLY A 61 8.61 -14.97 -13.86
N THR A 62 8.42 -13.65 -13.94
CA THR A 62 8.69 -12.87 -15.16
C THR A 62 10.17 -12.49 -15.28
N SER A 63 10.75 -11.85 -14.26
CA SER A 63 12.17 -11.54 -14.25
C SER A 63 12.66 -11.27 -12.83
N ARG A 64 13.99 -11.34 -12.65
CA ARG A 64 14.62 -11.00 -11.36
C ARG A 64 14.38 -9.54 -11.00
N GLU A 65 14.46 -8.63 -11.96
CA GLU A 65 14.27 -7.20 -11.78
C GLU A 65 12.86 -6.87 -11.29
N LEU A 66 11.83 -7.51 -11.87
CA LEU A 66 10.45 -7.37 -11.41
C LEU A 66 10.24 -7.96 -10.02
N GLY A 67 10.85 -9.11 -9.73
CA GLY A 67 10.85 -9.70 -8.39
C GLY A 67 11.41 -8.76 -7.34
N GLU A 68 12.62 -8.24 -7.57
CA GLU A 68 13.27 -7.26 -6.67
C GLU A 68 12.50 -5.93 -6.60
N GLY A 69 11.87 -5.52 -7.68
CA GLY A 69 11.00 -4.34 -7.73
C GLY A 69 9.75 -4.49 -6.87
N HIS A 70 9.13 -5.68 -6.88
CA HIS A 70 8.03 -6.02 -6.01
C HIS A 70 8.45 -5.94 -4.53
N GLU A 71 9.62 -6.50 -4.17
CA GLU A 71 10.14 -6.39 -2.81
C GLU A 71 10.35 -4.94 -2.39
N ALA A 72 10.87 -4.08 -3.28
CA ALA A 72 11.06 -2.67 -2.98
C ALA A 72 9.74 -1.95 -2.66
N LEU A 73 8.69 -2.18 -3.45
CA LEU A 73 7.37 -1.60 -3.15
C LEU A 73 6.79 -2.17 -1.85
N PHE A 74 6.95 -3.48 -1.60
CA PHE A 74 6.53 -4.11 -0.34
C PHE A 74 7.26 -3.49 0.87
N GLU A 75 8.58 -3.32 0.80
CA GLU A 75 9.37 -2.72 1.88
C GLU A 75 9.00 -1.25 2.10
N LEU A 76 8.76 -0.50 1.03
CA LEU A 76 8.29 0.88 1.11
C LEU A 76 6.98 0.96 1.90
N ILE A 77 6.01 0.13 1.58
CA ILE A 77 4.73 0.06 2.31
C ILE A 77 4.95 -0.45 3.73
N ARG A 78 5.73 -1.51 3.92
CA ARG A 78 5.96 -2.11 5.25
C ARG A 78 6.57 -1.12 6.23
N TRP A 79 7.47 -0.25 5.79
CA TRP A 79 8.29 0.57 6.66
C TRP A 79 7.91 2.05 6.72
N PHE A 80 7.17 2.57 5.75
CA PHE A 80 6.82 4.00 5.62
C PHE A 80 5.32 4.21 5.40
N TYR A 81 4.49 3.27 5.89
CA TYR A 81 3.05 3.36 5.73
C TYR A 81 2.40 4.42 6.61
N TYR A 82 1.19 4.78 6.19
CA TYR A 82 0.12 5.18 7.09
C TYR A 82 -1.04 4.16 7.00
N LEU A 83 -1.83 4.05 8.07
CA LEU A 83 -3.00 3.17 8.09
C LEU A 83 -4.16 3.81 7.35
N ARG A 84 -4.77 3.05 6.45
CA ARG A 84 -6.09 3.34 5.89
C ARG A 84 -7.10 2.31 6.35
N TRP A 85 -8.32 2.75 6.64
CA TRP A 85 -9.37 1.89 7.16
C TRP A 85 -10.38 1.55 6.07
N TRP A 86 -10.78 0.28 6.05
CA TRP A 86 -11.86 -0.21 5.21
C TRP A 86 -12.62 -1.31 5.96
N ARG A 87 -13.92 -1.08 6.20
CA ARG A 87 -14.82 -2.02 6.93
C ARG A 87 -14.26 -2.42 8.29
N GLY A 88 -13.71 -1.45 9.03
CA GLY A 88 -13.15 -1.67 10.36
C GLY A 88 -11.82 -2.43 10.39
N ARG A 89 -11.18 -2.67 9.24
CA ARG A 89 -9.83 -3.24 9.13
C ARG A 89 -8.83 -2.18 8.66
N GLY A 90 -7.68 -2.11 9.33
CA GLY A 90 -6.57 -1.24 8.96
C GLY A 90 -5.65 -1.90 7.95
N PHE A 91 -5.27 -1.15 6.92
CA PHE A 91 -4.36 -1.56 5.84
C PHE A 91 -3.17 -0.62 5.78
N ARG A 92 -1.96 -1.19 5.81
CA ARG A 92 -0.72 -0.44 5.60
C ARG A 92 -0.68 0.05 4.17
N SER A 93 -0.64 1.37 4.01
CA SER A 93 -0.76 2.02 2.72
C SER A 93 0.25 3.14 2.56
N ILE A 94 0.60 3.43 1.31
CA ILE A 94 1.32 4.64 0.92
C ILE A 94 0.60 5.30 -0.25
N ASP A 95 0.77 6.61 -0.41
CA ASP A 95 0.48 7.29 -1.67
C ASP A 95 1.81 7.51 -2.39
N LEU A 96 1.87 7.10 -3.66
CA LEU A 96 3.03 7.34 -4.52
C LEU A 96 2.52 7.76 -5.89
N ASP A 97 2.89 8.98 -6.27
CA ASP A 97 2.37 9.66 -7.45
C ASP A 97 0.82 9.72 -7.38
N GLU A 98 0.09 9.25 -8.40
CA GLU A 98 -1.38 9.37 -8.47
C GLU A 98 -2.15 8.20 -7.81
N PHE A 99 -1.47 7.26 -7.18
CA PHE A 99 -2.07 6.02 -6.69
C PHE A 99 -1.81 5.80 -5.20
N SER A 100 -2.81 5.25 -4.52
CA SER A 100 -2.64 4.60 -3.23
C SER A 100 -2.28 3.13 -3.43
N TYR A 101 -1.32 2.64 -2.66
CA TYR A 101 -0.87 1.24 -2.66
C TYR A 101 -1.01 0.64 -1.28
N TRP A 102 -1.46 -0.61 -1.18
CA TRP A 102 -1.53 -1.33 0.09
C TRP A 102 -1.22 -2.81 -0.07
N ILE A 103 -0.65 -3.39 0.98
CA ILE A 103 -0.27 -4.81 1.03
C ILE A 103 -1.34 -5.63 1.73
N MET A 104 -1.55 -6.87 1.26
CA MET A 104 -2.15 -7.91 2.07
C MET A 104 -1.10 -8.52 3.02
N GLU A 105 -1.52 -9.13 4.12
CA GLU A 105 -0.72 -9.58 5.29
C GLU A 105 0.78 -9.87 5.06
N ASP A 106 1.10 -10.81 4.18
CA ASP A 106 2.48 -11.30 3.96
C ASP A 106 3.22 -10.60 2.81
N GLY A 107 2.59 -9.64 2.15
CA GLY A 107 3.10 -8.97 0.97
C GLY A 107 2.95 -9.78 -0.32
N THR A 108 2.25 -10.91 -0.34
CA THR A 108 2.06 -11.70 -1.57
C THR A 108 1.28 -10.93 -2.63
N VAL A 109 0.39 -10.02 -2.20
CA VAL A 109 -0.41 -9.16 -3.08
C VAL A 109 -0.19 -7.70 -2.70
N ILE A 110 0.13 -6.90 -3.71
CA ILE A 110 0.12 -5.43 -3.61
C ILE A 110 -1.04 -4.93 -4.45
N ASN A 111 -1.91 -4.16 -3.82
CA ASN A 111 -3.05 -3.55 -4.46
C ASN A 111 -2.76 -2.08 -4.77
N ARG A 112 -3.47 -1.51 -5.75
CA ARG A 112 -3.51 -0.08 -6.02
C ARG A 112 -4.89 0.40 -6.42
N LYS A 113 -5.17 1.68 -6.16
CA LYS A 113 -6.27 2.43 -6.77
C LYS A 113 -5.89 3.91 -6.87
N PRO A 114 -6.56 4.74 -7.69
CA PRO A 114 -6.30 6.18 -7.71
C PRO A 114 -6.35 6.77 -6.30
N ALA A 115 -5.43 7.67 -5.96
CA ALA A 115 -5.26 8.17 -4.59
C ALA A 115 -6.46 9.03 -4.10
N ASP A 116 -7.24 9.54 -5.05
CA ASP A 116 -8.48 10.28 -4.86
C ASP A 116 -9.74 9.39 -4.99
N ALA A 117 -9.57 8.09 -5.26
CA ALA A 117 -10.71 7.19 -5.40
C ALA A 117 -11.40 6.96 -4.04
N ALA A 118 -12.73 7.04 -4.07
CA ALA A 118 -13.60 6.71 -2.94
C ALA A 118 -13.42 5.27 -2.44
N GLY A 119 -14.05 4.95 -1.31
CA GLY A 119 -14.07 3.59 -0.74
C GLY A 119 -12.96 3.31 0.26
N TRP A 120 -12.27 4.34 0.75
CA TRP A 120 -11.71 4.31 2.09
C TRP A 120 -12.74 4.85 3.08
N ASP A 121 -12.66 4.43 4.33
CA ASP A 121 -13.39 5.07 5.42
C ASP A 121 -12.68 6.43 5.65
N ASP A 122 -13.06 7.43 4.85
CA ASP A 122 -12.32 8.68 4.57
C ASP A 122 -12.26 9.65 5.76
N GLU A 123 -12.86 9.29 6.90
CA GLU A 123 -12.67 9.99 8.18
C GLU A 123 -11.25 9.83 8.72
N SER A 124 -10.44 8.94 8.12
CA SER A 124 -9.05 8.71 8.52
C SER A 124 -8.05 9.81 8.14
N ARG A 125 -8.49 10.84 7.39
CA ARG A 125 -7.70 12.04 7.04
C ARG A 125 -8.15 13.32 7.76
N LEU A 126 -9.27 13.28 8.51
CA LEU A 126 -9.94 14.47 9.06
C LEU A 126 -9.77 14.63 10.58
N CYS A 127 -8.88 13.84 11.19
CA CYS A 127 -8.50 13.95 12.60
C CYS A 127 -7.01 14.22 12.73
#